data_AF-A0A6S7JB56-F1
#
_entry.id   AF-A0A6S7JB56-F1
#
_cell.length_a   1.000
_cell.length_b   1.000
_cell.length_c   1.000
_cell.angle_alpha   90.00
_cell.angle_beta   90.00
_cell.angle_gamma   90.00
#
_symmetry.space_group_name_H-M   'P 1'
#
loop_
_entity.id
_entity.type
_entity.pdbx_description
1 polymer ?
#
loop_
_entity_poly.entity_id
_entity_poly.type
_entity_poly.pdbx_seq_one_letter_code
_entity_poly.pdbx_strand_id
1 'polypeptide(L)'
;MGINGLLGFLRPITKDSSIQVYTGKSLGIDTSCYLYKGAYSCATELALGIPTNKYIDYLIQVIRLLQASDIKPVAVFDGNKLPAKSNVNRSRESTRKDTLRKGKALWYSNDKTAAAGFFQKALKVTWNMVLTTIE
;
A
#
# COMPACT_ATOMS: atom_id res chain seq x y z
N MET A 1 9.78 -4.43 -2.38
CA MET A 1 10.50 -3.67 -1.32
C MET A 1 11.00 -4.70 -0.33
N GLY A 2 12.29 -4.69 0.03
CA GLY A 2 12.85 -5.61 1.02
C GLY A 2 13.99 -6.47 0.47
N ILE A 3 14.39 -7.46 1.26
CA ILE A 3 15.42 -8.44 0.90
C ILE A 3 14.74 -9.55 0.10
N ASN A 4 15.11 -9.67 -1.18
CA ASN A 4 14.53 -10.67 -2.08
C ASN A 4 14.83 -12.09 -1.56
N GLY A 5 13.82 -12.96 -1.55
CA GLY A 5 13.98 -14.36 -1.14
C GLY A 5 14.01 -14.62 0.37
N LEU A 6 14.06 -13.57 1.21
CA LEU A 6 14.23 -13.72 2.66
C LEU A 6 13.13 -14.57 3.31
N LEU A 7 11.86 -14.32 2.99
CA LEU A 7 10.75 -15.09 3.58
C LEU A 7 10.83 -16.59 3.21
N GLY A 8 11.25 -16.90 1.97
CA GLY A 8 11.46 -18.28 1.53
C GLY A 8 12.59 -18.96 2.30
N PHE A 9 13.68 -18.22 2.54
CA PHE A 9 14.82 -18.68 3.32
C PHE A 9 14.47 -18.95 4.79
N LEU A 10 13.61 -18.12 5.40
CA LEU A 10 13.19 -18.25 6.81
C LEU A 10 12.04 -19.25 7.03
N ARG A 11 11.55 -19.93 6.00
CA ARG A 11 10.45 -20.92 6.13
C ARG A 11 10.66 -21.95 7.24
N PRO A 12 11.86 -22.56 7.43
CA PRO A 12 12.07 -23.56 8.48
C PRO A 12 11.84 -23.05 9.91
N ILE A 13 11.90 -21.73 10.13
CA ILE A 13 11.68 -21.10 11.44
C ILE A 13 10.39 -20.27 11.51
N THR A 14 9.60 -20.26 10.43
CA THR A 14 8.32 -19.54 10.37
C THR A 14 7.24 -20.37 11.03
N LYS A 15 6.40 -19.75 11.86
CA LYS A 15 5.26 -20.40 12.51
C LYS A 15 3.97 -19.71 12.09
N ASP A 16 3.06 -20.49 11.51
CA ASP A 16 1.70 -20.02 11.27
C ASP A 16 0.99 -19.86 12.61
N SER A 17 0.33 -18.73 12.81
CA SER A 17 -0.35 -18.41 14.05
C SER A 17 -1.62 -17.61 13.78
N SER A 18 -2.62 -17.82 14.63
CA SER A 18 -3.84 -17.06 14.59
C SER A 18 -3.67 -15.73 15.32
N ILE A 19 -4.40 -14.70 14.89
CA ILE A 19 -4.28 -13.36 15.47
C ILE A 19 -4.66 -13.31 16.97
N GLN A 20 -5.50 -14.24 17.43
CA GLN A 20 -5.93 -14.38 18.83
C GLN A 20 -4.77 -14.67 19.80
N VAL A 21 -3.62 -15.16 19.32
CA VAL A 21 -2.42 -15.32 20.18
C VAL A 21 -1.94 -13.96 20.73
N TYR A 22 -2.34 -12.86 20.10
CA TYR A 22 -1.99 -11.51 20.49
C TYR A 22 -3.10 -10.76 21.25
N THR A 23 -4.20 -11.41 21.63
CA THR A 23 -5.26 -10.83 22.46
C THR A 23 -4.69 -10.18 23.74
N GLY A 24 -5.18 -8.99 24.08
CA GLY A 24 -4.70 -8.15 25.16
C GLY A 24 -3.36 -7.45 24.89
N LYS A 25 -2.77 -7.59 23.69
CA LYS A 25 -1.48 -6.96 23.32
C LYS A 25 -1.68 -5.71 22.46
N SER A 26 -0.60 -4.96 22.29
CA SER A 26 -0.52 -3.86 21.32
C SER A 26 0.29 -4.32 20.10
N LEU A 27 -0.19 -4.03 18.88
CA LEU A 27 0.50 -4.37 17.63
C LEU A 27 0.80 -3.13 16.80
N GLY A 28 2.06 -2.97 16.40
CA GLY A 28 2.47 -1.97 15.41
C GLY A 28 2.10 -2.43 13.99
N ILE A 29 1.43 -1.57 13.24
CA ILE A 29 1.03 -1.83 11.86
C ILE A 29 1.88 -0.97 10.95
N ASP A 30 2.62 -1.60 10.03
CA ASP A 30 3.19 -0.90 8.87
C ASP A 30 2.03 -0.48 7.94
N THR A 31 1.57 0.76 8.12
CA THR A 31 0.37 1.25 7.44
C THR A 31 0.59 1.43 5.94
N SER A 32 1.81 1.75 5.51
CA SER A 32 2.16 1.89 4.10
C SER A 32 1.75 0.65 3.30
N CYS A 33 2.01 -0.55 3.85
CA CYS A 33 1.62 -1.82 3.22
C CYS A 33 0.10 -1.91 2.96
N TYR A 34 -0.72 -1.55 3.95
CA TYR A 34 -2.18 -1.62 3.85
C TYR A 34 -2.76 -0.54 2.92
N LEU A 35 -2.19 0.66 2.92
CA LEU A 35 -2.58 1.72 1.98
C LEU A 35 -2.33 1.30 0.53
N TYR A 36 -1.18 0.66 0.23
CA TYR A 36 -0.94 0.12 -1.11
C TYR A 36 -1.92 -1.00 -1.50
N LYS A 37 -2.23 -1.91 -0.56
CA LYS A 37 -3.22 -2.98 -0.80
C LYS A 37 -4.62 -2.42 -1.07
N GLY A 38 -5.06 -1.46 -0.27
CA GLY A 38 -6.34 -0.79 -0.47
C GLY A 38 -6.38 0.02 -1.78
N ALA A 39 -5.31 0.77 -2.06
CA ALA A 39 -5.17 1.56 -3.29
C ALA A 39 -5.20 0.72 -4.57
N TYR A 40 -4.82 -0.57 -4.50
CA TYR A 40 -4.92 -1.50 -5.62
C TYR A 40 -6.35 -1.62 -6.17
N SER A 41 -7.35 -1.59 -5.28
CA SER A 41 -8.77 -1.69 -5.67
C SER A 41 -9.34 -0.41 -6.29
N CYS A 42 -8.66 0.73 -6.11
CA CYS A 42 -9.08 2.04 -6.61
C CYS A 42 -8.00 2.75 -7.42
N ALA A 43 -7.12 1.96 -8.05
CA ALA A 43 -5.96 2.49 -8.78
C ALA A 43 -6.37 3.36 -9.97
N THR A 44 -7.48 3.02 -10.63
CA THR A 44 -8.03 3.77 -11.76
C THR A 44 -8.53 5.14 -11.29
N GLU A 45 -9.32 5.18 -10.21
CA GLU A 45 -9.81 6.42 -9.63
C GLU A 45 -8.64 7.34 -9.24
N LEU A 46 -7.64 6.79 -8.55
CA LEU A 46 -6.44 7.52 -8.16
C LEU A 46 -5.64 8.04 -9.38
N ALA A 47 -5.50 7.24 -10.44
CA ALA A 47 -4.77 7.63 -11.65
C ALA A 47 -5.48 8.74 -12.45
N LEU A 48 -6.80 8.78 -12.39
CA LEU A 48 -7.66 9.74 -13.08
C LEU A 48 -7.99 10.98 -12.22
N GLY A 49 -7.58 11.00 -10.94
CA GLY A 49 -7.86 12.10 -10.03
C GLY A 49 -9.30 12.12 -9.52
N ILE A 50 -9.99 10.98 -9.56
CA ILE A 50 -11.33 10.81 -9.00
C ILE A 50 -11.19 10.61 -7.49
N PRO A 51 -11.85 11.42 -6.64
CA PRO A 51 -11.81 11.25 -5.19
C PRO A 51 -12.26 9.86 -4.77
N THR A 52 -11.53 9.24 -3.84
CA THR A 52 -11.85 7.90 -3.32
C THR A 52 -11.28 7.71 -1.92
N ASN A 53 -12.04 7.03 -1.06
CA ASN A 53 -11.62 6.66 0.29
C ASN A 53 -11.42 5.14 0.45
N LYS A 54 -11.57 4.36 -0.64
CA LYS A 54 -11.51 2.88 -0.60
C LYS A 54 -10.21 2.35 0.02
N TYR A 55 -9.10 3.08 -0.13
CA TYR A 55 -7.82 2.69 0.47
C TYR A 55 -7.78 2.90 1.99
N ILE A 56 -8.53 3.89 2.50
CA ILE A 56 -8.70 4.16 3.93
C ILE A 56 -9.62 3.09 4.51
N ASP A 57 -10.76 2.83 3.86
CA ASP A 57 -11.72 1.81 4.30
C ASP A 57 -11.06 0.44 4.50
N TYR A 58 -10.14 0.08 3.59
CA TYR A 58 -9.36 -1.15 3.70
C TYR A 58 -8.50 -1.21 4.98
N LEU A 59 -7.81 -0.11 5.32
CA LEU A 59 -7.03 -0.03 6.57
C LEU A 59 -7.95 -0.07 7.80
N ILE A 60 -9.07 0.65 7.77
CA ILE A 60 -10.04 0.70 8.86
C ILE A 60 -10.63 -0.69 9.14
N GLN A 61 -10.92 -1.48 8.11
CA GLN A 61 -11.36 -2.86 8.28
C GLN A 61 -10.34 -3.72 9.03
N VAL A 62 -9.05 -3.55 8.73
CA VAL A 62 -7.96 -4.27 9.41
C VAL A 62 -7.84 -3.82 10.87
N ILE A 63 -7.92 -2.51 11.13
CA ILE A 63 -7.91 -1.96 12.49
C ILE A 63 -9.10 -2.53 13.30
N ARG A 64 -10.29 -2.54 12.73
CA ARG A 64 -11.49 -3.10 13.37
C ARG A 64 -11.36 -4.59 13.66
N LEU A 65 -10.77 -5.37 12.76
CA LEU A 65 -10.49 -6.79 12.97
C LEU A 65 -9.59 -7.02 14.20
N LEU A 66 -8.54 -6.21 14.34
CA LEU A 66 -7.62 -6.29 15.48
C LEU A 66 -8.33 -5.89 16.78
N GLN A 67 -9.08 -4.80 16.77
CA GLN A 67 -9.85 -4.33 17.93
C GLN A 67 -10.90 -5.37 18.37
N ALA A 68 -11.59 -6.00 17.42
CA ALA A 68 -12.54 -7.08 17.71
C ALA A 68 -11.89 -8.33 18.33
N SER A 69 -10.57 -8.47 18.20
CA SER A 69 -9.77 -9.53 18.83
C SER A 69 -9.13 -9.09 20.17
N ASP A 70 -9.57 -7.95 20.72
CA ASP A 70 -9.02 -7.30 21.92
C ASP A 70 -7.52 -6.98 21.77
N ILE A 71 -7.13 -6.51 20.58
CA ILE A 71 -5.77 -6.04 20.29
C ILE A 71 -5.81 -4.53 20.14
N LYS A 72 -4.82 -3.84 20.72
CA LYS A 72 -4.62 -2.40 20.53
C LYS A 72 -3.74 -2.14 19.29
N PRO A 73 -4.31 -1.74 18.13
CA PRO A 73 -3.51 -1.39 16.96
C PRO A 73 -2.81 -0.05 17.14
N VAL A 74 -1.56 0.04 16.67
CA VAL A 74 -0.78 1.27 16.56
C VAL A 74 -0.37 1.42 15.11
N ALA A 75 -1.05 2.29 14.37
CA ALA A 75 -0.73 2.59 12.98
C ALA A 75 0.59 3.39 12.90
N VAL A 76 1.56 2.86 12.13
CA VAL A 76 2.87 3.49 11.92
C VAL A 76 2.98 3.95 10.48
N PHE A 77 3.28 5.23 10.29
CA PHE A 77 3.41 5.86 8.99
C PHE A 77 4.88 6.21 8.73
N ASP A 78 5.33 6.01 7.49
CA ASP A 78 6.65 6.47 7.06
C ASP A 78 6.75 7.99 7.14
N GLY A 79 7.88 8.49 7.63
CA GLY A 79 8.21 9.91 7.59
C GLY A 79 9.01 10.31 6.36
N ASN A 80 10.04 11.12 6.58
CA ASN A 80 10.88 11.63 5.49
C ASN A 80 11.66 10.55 4.76
N LYS A 81 11.90 10.79 3.46
CA LYS A 81 12.73 9.91 2.62
C LYS A 81 14.19 9.93 3.11
N LEU A 82 14.74 8.75 3.32
CA LEU A 82 16.14 8.59 3.72
C LEU A 82 17.10 8.87 2.54
N PRO A 83 18.19 9.63 2.74
CA PRO A 83 19.20 9.88 1.71
C PRO A 83 19.82 8.60 1.12
N ALA A 84 20.03 7.58 1.96
CA ALA A 84 20.56 6.28 1.56
C ALA A 84 19.69 5.54 0.53
N LYS A 85 18.39 5.88 0.43
CA LYS A 85 17.46 5.30 -0.54
C LYS A 85 17.16 6.22 -1.72
N SER A 86 17.87 7.35 -1.85
CA SER A 86 17.62 8.38 -2.88
C SER A 86 17.60 7.82 -4.32
N ASN A 87 18.61 7.04 -4.69
CA ASN A 87 18.71 6.44 -6.03
C ASN A 87 17.56 5.48 -6.32
N VAL A 88 17.23 4.60 -5.36
CA VAL A 88 16.10 3.65 -5.48
C VAL A 88 14.77 4.40 -5.59
N ASN A 89 14.58 5.44 -4.79
CA ASN A 89 13.37 6.27 -4.80
C ASN A 89 13.23 7.02 -6.13
N ARG A 90 14.33 7.55 -6.69
CA ARG A 90 14.35 8.22 -7.99
C ARG A 90 13.98 7.27 -9.13
N SER A 91 14.60 6.09 -9.17
CA SER A 91 14.30 5.06 -10.17
C SER A 91 12.82 4.67 -10.13
N ARG A 92 12.27 4.38 -8.95
CA ARG A 92 10.85 4.06 -8.79
C ARG A 92 9.92 5.18 -9.23
N GLU A 93 10.27 6.43 -8.90
CA GLU A 93 9.47 7.58 -9.31
C GLU A 93 9.45 7.71 -10.84
N SER A 94 10.59 7.54 -11.51
CA SER A 94 10.67 7.56 -12.97
C SER A 94 9.81 6.46 -13.60
N THR A 95 10.00 5.20 -13.16
CA THR A 95 9.23 4.07 -13.68
C THR A 95 7.72 4.26 -13.51
N ARG A 96 7.28 4.78 -12.36
CA ARG A 96 5.86 5.05 -12.10
C ARG A 96 5.30 6.12 -13.02
N LYS A 97 6.03 7.22 -13.25
CA LYS A 97 5.61 8.29 -14.17
C LYS A 97 5.43 7.76 -15.59
N ASP A 98 6.38 6.97 -16.07
CA ASP A 98 6.31 6.37 -17.42
C ASP A 98 5.15 5.37 -17.53
N THR A 99 4.96 4.54 -16.50
CA THR A 99 3.87 3.56 -16.42
C THR A 99 2.51 4.26 -16.40
N LEU A 100 2.37 5.35 -15.63
CA LEU A 100 1.15 6.15 -15.59
C LEU A 100 0.84 6.77 -16.94
N ARG A 101 1.84 7.32 -17.63
CA ARG A 101 1.68 7.90 -18.98
C ARG A 101 1.17 6.86 -19.97
N LYS A 102 1.75 5.65 -19.96
CA LYS A 102 1.29 4.52 -20.79
C LYS A 102 -0.15 4.12 -20.47
N GLY A 103 -0.49 4.00 -19.19
CA GLY A 103 -1.85 3.69 -18.75
C GLY A 103 -2.87 4.74 -19.22
N LYS A 104 -2.54 6.04 -19.11
CA LYS A 104 -3.42 7.12 -19.60
C LYS A 104 -3.59 7.09 -21.11
N ALA A 105 -2.53 6.82 -21.87
CA ALA A 105 -2.63 6.69 -23.33
C ALA A 105 -3.61 5.58 -23.75
N LEU A 106 -3.50 4.40 -23.12
CA LEU A 106 -4.43 3.27 -23.34
C LEU A 106 -5.87 3.60 -22.92
N TRP A 107 -6.03 4.32 -21.81
CA TRP A 107 -7.34 4.76 -21.32
C TRP A 107 -8.05 5.64 -22.36
N TYR A 108 -7.33 6.62 -22.94
CA TYR A 108 -7.89 7.51 -23.95
C TYR A 108 -8.07 6.86 -25.33
N SER A 109 -7.35 5.77 -25.63
CA SER A 109 -7.61 4.92 -26.80
C SER A 109 -8.71 3.87 -26.57
N ASN A 110 -9.49 4.01 -25.48
CA ASN A 110 -10.61 3.14 -25.09
C ASN A 110 -10.23 1.70 -24.70
N ASP A 111 -8.94 1.40 -24.47
CA ASP A 111 -8.48 0.12 -23.90
C ASP A 111 -8.38 0.21 -22.37
N LYS A 112 -9.56 0.22 -21.73
CA LYS A 112 -9.69 0.41 -20.27
C LYS A 112 -9.12 -0.75 -19.47
N THR A 113 -9.24 -1.97 -19.99
CA THR A 113 -8.77 -3.19 -19.31
C THR A 113 -7.26 -3.19 -19.21
N ALA A 114 -6.54 -2.91 -20.30
CA ALA A 114 -5.08 -2.82 -20.26
C ALA A 114 -4.63 -1.62 -19.39
N ALA A 115 -5.31 -0.48 -19.51
CA ALA A 115 -5.00 0.71 -18.72
C ALA A 115 -5.04 0.46 -17.21
N ALA A 116 -6.04 -0.28 -16.71
CA ALA A 116 -6.18 -0.60 -15.29
C ALA A 116 -4.93 -1.31 -14.71
N GLY A 117 -4.35 -2.25 -15.46
CA GLY A 117 -3.11 -2.94 -15.06
C GLY A 117 -1.90 -2.00 -14.99
N PHE A 118 -1.83 -1.00 -15.87
CA PHE A 118 -0.80 0.05 -15.79
C PHE A 118 -1.03 0.98 -14.59
N PHE A 119 -2.28 1.35 -14.29
CA PHE A 119 -2.60 2.18 -13.13
C PHE A 119 -2.21 1.49 -11.82
N GLN A 120 -2.50 0.19 -11.67
CA GLN A 120 -2.06 -0.59 -10.52
C GLN A 120 -0.54 -0.60 -10.35
N LYS A 121 0.21 -0.77 -11.45
CA LYS A 121 1.69 -0.74 -11.44
C LYS A 121 2.25 0.66 -11.14
N ALA A 122 1.54 1.71 -11.52
CA ALA A 122 1.94 3.09 -11.32
C ALA A 122 1.61 3.63 -9.92
N LEU A 123 0.92 2.86 -9.07
CA LEU A 123 0.47 3.30 -7.76
C LEU A 123 1.59 3.91 -6.92
N LYS A 124 1.24 5.02 -6.28
CA LYS A 124 2.06 5.76 -5.35
C LYS A 124 1.18 6.24 -4.21
N VAL A 125 1.41 5.71 -3.01
CA VAL A 125 0.88 6.33 -1.80
C VAL A 125 1.57 7.67 -1.61
N THR A 126 0.79 8.75 -1.58
CA THR A 126 1.29 10.13 -1.45
C THR A 126 1.18 10.59 0.01
N TRP A 127 1.89 11.68 0.34
CA TRP A 127 1.77 12.29 1.66
C TRP A 127 0.35 12.78 1.95
N ASN A 128 -0.35 13.29 0.93
CA ASN A 128 -1.76 13.68 1.07
C ASN A 128 -2.64 12.49 1.48
N MET A 129 -2.47 11.32 0.82
CA MET A 129 -3.22 10.12 1.21
C MET A 129 -2.93 9.70 2.65
N VAL A 130 -1.68 9.84 3.10
CA VAL A 130 -1.29 9.56 4.48
C VAL A 130 -1.97 10.53 5.45
N LEU A 131 -1.91 11.83 5.20
CA LEU A 131 -2.57 12.84 6.04
C LEU A 131 -4.07 12.61 6.14
N THR A 132 -4.75 12.40 5.00
CA THR A 132 -6.19 12.08 4.98
C THR A 132 -6.53 10.78 5.70
N THR A 133 -5.57 9.88 5.90
CA THR A 133 -5.79 8.65 6.68
C THR A 133 -5.68 8.89 8.20
N ILE A 134 -4.93 9.92 8.61
CA ILE A 134 -4.69 10.25 10.02
C ILE A 134 -5.80 11.14 10.58
N GLU A 135 -6.34 12.03 9.74
CA GLU A 135 -7.47 12.94 10.03
C GLU A 135 -8.81 12.19 10.08
#